data_AF-A0A843DWU5-F1
#
_entry.id   AF-A0A843DWU5-F1
#
_cell.length_a   1.000
_cell.length_b   1.000
_cell.length_c   1.000
_cell.angle_alpha   90.00
_cell.angle_beta   90.00
_cell.angle_gamma   90.00
#
_symmetry.space_group_name_H-M   'P 1'
#
loop_
_entity.id
_entity.type
_entity.pdbx_description
1 polymer ?
#
loop_
_entity_poly.entity_id
_entity_poly.type
_entity_poly.pdbx_seq_one_letter_code
_entity_poly.pdbx_strand_id
1 'polypeptide(L)'
;MECSKCRSEAVVTQAYSGLSLCMRHLISDIESKAKKEIRKKGGLASAERIFLKGDDDFRLFALRIFLSSLFLKRTDIVFVADEAEATTVFSAETLDDAACGLL
;
A
#
# COMPACT_ATOMS: atom_id res chain seq x y z
N MET A 1 -24.08 -5.09 7.05
CA MET A 1 -23.77 -4.16 5.94
C MET A 1 -23.10 -4.96 4.83
N GLU A 2 -23.50 -4.78 3.58
CA GLU A 2 -23.01 -5.60 2.46
C GLU A 2 -21.94 -4.88 1.63
N CYS A 3 -21.01 -5.65 1.08
CA CYS A 3 -19.99 -5.15 0.18
C CYS A 3 -20.61 -4.68 -1.13
N SER A 4 -20.34 -3.43 -1.51
CA SER A 4 -20.84 -2.82 -2.75
C SER A 4 -20.40 -3.54 -4.04
N LYS A 5 -19.39 -4.43 -3.98
CA LYS A 5 -18.86 -5.16 -5.14
C LYS A 5 -19.31 -6.62 -5.25
N CYS A 6 -19.51 -7.32 -4.13
CA CYS A 6 -19.86 -8.76 -4.14
C CYS A 6 -20.93 -9.18 -3.13
N ARG A 7 -21.54 -8.22 -2.42
CA ARG A 7 -22.59 -8.44 -1.41
C ARG A 7 -22.19 -9.26 -0.17
N SER A 8 -20.94 -9.73 -0.07
CA SER A 8 -20.40 -10.32 1.17
C SER A 8 -20.37 -9.30 2.31
N GLU A 9 -20.22 -9.76 3.55
CA GLU A 9 -20.13 -8.86 4.71
C GLU A 9 -19.01 -7.81 4.56
N ALA A 10 -19.38 -6.53 4.71
CA ALA A 10 -18.44 -5.42 4.64
C ALA A 10 -17.76 -5.20 5.99
N VAL A 11 -16.45 -4.92 5.96
CA VAL A 11 -15.65 -4.62 7.16
C VAL A 11 -15.44 -3.12 7.35
N VAL A 12 -15.62 -2.32 6.30
CA VAL A 12 -15.47 -0.86 6.33
C VAL A 12 -16.47 -0.18 5.40
N THR A 13 -16.91 1.02 5.77
CA THR A 13 -17.48 2.00 4.83
C THR A 13 -16.55 3.19 4.68
N GLN A 14 -16.12 3.44 3.45
CA GLN A 14 -15.24 4.55 3.12
C GLN A 14 -16.05 5.85 3.01
N ALA A 15 -15.79 6.82 3.90
CA ALA A 15 -16.51 8.10 3.91
C ALA A 15 -16.37 8.89 2.59
N TYR A 16 -15.18 8.84 1.98
CA TYR A 16 -14.88 9.61 0.78
C TYR A 16 -15.49 9.05 -0.51
N SER A 17 -15.85 7.76 -0.55
CA SER A 17 -16.41 7.10 -1.75
C SER A 17 -17.84 6.59 -1.56
N GLY A 18 -18.30 6.47 -0.31
CA GLY A 18 -19.56 5.83 0.05
C GLY A 18 -19.55 4.30 -0.13
N LEU A 19 -18.41 3.69 -0.49
CA LEU A 19 -18.33 2.24 -0.70
C LEU A 19 -18.20 1.50 0.62
N SER A 20 -19.05 0.49 0.81
CA SER A 20 -18.87 -0.53 1.84
C SER A 20 -18.10 -1.70 1.23
N LEU A 21 -16.96 -2.08 1.80
CA LEU A 21 -16.07 -3.09 1.22
C LEU A 21 -15.82 -4.23 2.19
N CYS A 22 -15.89 -5.48 1.70
CA CYS A 22 -15.34 -6.63 2.40
C CYS A 22 -13.80 -6.57 2.34
N MET A 23 -13.12 -7.33 3.20
CA MET A 23 -11.65 -7.32 3.31
C MET A 23 -10.95 -7.48 1.95
N ARG A 24 -11.39 -8.43 1.12
CA ARG A 24 -10.84 -8.67 -0.22
C ARG A 24 -10.94 -7.43 -1.13
N HIS A 25 -12.10 -6.78 -1.14
CA HIS A 25 -12.33 -5.62 -1.99
C HIS A 25 -11.70 -4.35 -1.44
N LEU A 26 -11.52 -4.25 -0.12
CA LEU A 26 -10.75 -3.19 0.51
C LEU A 26 -9.28 -3.27 0.09
N ILE A 27 -8.64 -4.44 0.22
CA ILE A 27 -7.24 -4.64 -0.20
C ILE A 27 -7.06 -4.30 -1.68
N SER A 28 -7.93 -4.84 -2.55
CA SER A 28 -7.88 -4.58 -3.99
C SER A 28 -8.06 -3.10 -4.33
N ASP A 29 -8.91 -2.39 -3.59
CA ASP A 29 -9.15 -0.96 -3.76
C ASP A 29 -7.93 -0.12 -3.34
N ILE A 30 -7.31 -0.44 -2.20
CA ILE A 30 -6.07 0.20 -1.73
C ILE A 30 -4.94 -0.03 -2.74
N GLU A 31 -4.71 -1.27 -3.18
CA GLU A 31 -3.71 -1.59 -4.20
C GLU A 31 -3.94 -0.81 -5.50
N SER A 32 -5.20 -0.73 -5.96
CA SER A 32 -5.54 -0.04 -7.21
C SER A 32 -5.26 1.45 -7.11
N LYS A 33 -5.55 2.07 -5.96
CA LYS A 33 -5.25 3.48 -5.69
C LYS A 33 -3.76 3.74 -5.62
N ALA A 34 -3.00 2.91 -4.89
CA ALA A 34 -1.55 3.06 -4.84
C ALA A 34 -0.91 2.89 -6.23
N LYS A 35 -1.30 1.86 -7.00
CA LYS A 35 -0.83 1.66 -8.39
C LYS A 35 -1.13 2.89 -9.25
N LYS A 36 -2.31 3.49 -9.10
CA LYS A 36 -2.70 4.70 -9.82
C LYS A 36 -1.82 5.90 -9.44
N GLU A 37 -1.58 6.11 -8.15
CA GLU A 37 -0.74 7.22 -7.68
C GLU A 37 0.75 7.04 -8.04
N ILE A 38 1.29 5.82 -7.93
CA ILE A 38 2.64 5.49 -8.41
C ILE A 38 2.76 5.82 -9.90
N ARG A 39 1.80 5.38 -10.72
CA ARG A 39 1.80 5.67 -12.16
C ARG A 39 1.70 7.17 -12.46
N LYS A 40 0.86 7.91 -11.73
CA LYS A 40 0.74 9.36 -11.88
C LYS A 40 2.05 10.09 -11.56
N LYS A 41 2.83 9.58 -10.61
CA LYS A 41 4.15 10.12 -10.23
C LYS A 41 5.29 9.66 -11.14
N GLY A 42 5.00 9.02 -12.27
CA GLY A 42 6.00 8.55 -13.24
C GLY A 42 6.30 7.05 -13.19
N GLY A 43 5.66 6.31 -12.28
CA GLY A 43 5.91 4.89 -12.09
C GLY A 43 7.20 4.61 -11.33
N LEU A 44 7.63 3.35 -11.36
CA LEU A 44 8.96 2.94 -10.90
C LEU A 44 9.81 2.57 -12.10
N ALA A 45 11.07 3.01 -12.08
CA ALA A 45 12.05 2.68 -13.11
C ALA A 45 12.38 1.17 -13.10
N SER A 46 13.09 0.70 -14.13
CA SER A 46 13.66 -0.66 -14.12
C SER A 46 14.83 -0.72 -13.14
N ALA A 47 15.03 -1.88 -12.50
CA ALA A 47 16.09 -2.12 -11.53
C ALA A 47 16.06 -1.17 -10.31
N GLU A 48 14.86 -0.82 -9.83
CA GLU A 48 14.71 0.08 -8.70
C GLU A 48 15.21 -0.51 -7.38
N ARG A 49 15.88 0.33 -6.59
CA ARG A 49 16.35 0.05 -5.24
C ARG A 49 15.51 0.85 -4.26
N ILE A 50 14.64 0.16 -3.53
CA ILE A 50 13.66 0.78 -2.63
C ILE A 50 14.17 0.74 -1.20
N PHE A 51 14.26 1.90 -0.57
CA PHE A 51 14.41 2.01 0.88
C PHE A 51 13.08 2.38 1.53
N LEU A 52 12.81 1.77 2.68
CA LEU A 52 11.62 2.07 3.48
C LEU A 52 12.06 2.88 4.70
N LYS A 53 11.61 4.12 4.75
CA LYS A 53 11.90 5.05 5.83
C LYS A 53 10.78 5.03 6.87
N GLY A 54 11.15 4.91 8.13
CA GLY A 54 10.24 4.96 9.27
C GLY A 54 10.80 4.19 10.45
N ASP A 55 10.06 4.21 11.56
CA ASP A 55 10.37 3.44 12.76
C ASP A 55 10.12 1.93 12.51
N ASP A 56 10.80 1.07 13.27
CA ASP A 56 10.58 -0.38 13.22
C ASP A 56 9.27 -0.76 13.92
N ASP A 57 8.16 -0.36 13.30
CA ASP A 57 6.81 -0.52 13.80
C ASP A 57 5.89 -1.21 12.78
N PHE A 58 4.61 -1.34 13.16
CA PHE A 58 3.60 -1.95 12.30
C PHE A 58 3.42 -1.22 10.96
N ARG A 59 3.62 0.10 10.90
CA ARG A 59 3.43 0.89 9.67
C ARG A 59 4.51 0.56 8.66
N LEU A 60 5.77 0.52 9.10
CA LEU A 60 6.89 0.10 8.25
C LEU A 60 6.70 -1.33 7.76
N PHE A 61 6.28 -2.23 8.65
CA PHE A 61 5.99 -3.62 8.31
C PHE A 61 4.84 -3.77 7.30
N ALA A 62 3.72 -3.06 7.52
CA ALA A 62 2.57 -3.05 6.63
C ALA A 62 2.92 -2.51 5.24
N LEU A 63 3.67 -1.40 5.18
CA LEU A 63 4.16 -0.84 3.93
C LEU A 63 5.06 -1.83 3.18
N ARG A 64 5.95 -2.52 3.89
CA ARG A 64 6.82 -3.53 3.29
C ARG A 64 6.04 -4.68 2.68
N ILE A 65 5.08 -5.24 3.40
CA ILE A 65 4.21 -6.31 2.88
C ILE A 65 3.43 -5.81 1.67
N PHE A 66 2.84 -4.62 1.78
CA PHE A 66 2.05 -4.02 0.73
C PHE A 66 2.85 -3.87 -0.56
N LEU A 67 4.03 -3.23 -0.51
CA LEU A 67 4.87 -3.03 -1.69
C LEU A 67 5.41 -4.35 -2.24
N SER A 68 5.75 -5.31 -1.38
CA SER A 68 6.17 -6.65 -1.81
C SER A 68 5.06 -7.36 -2.60
N SER A 69 3.80 -7.24 -2.15
CA SER A 69 2.64 -7.77 -2.89
C SER A 69 2.40 -7.01 -4.21
N LEU A 70 2.59 -5.69 -4.20
CA LEU A 70 2.38 -4.82 -5.35
C LEU A 70 3.36 -5.12 -6.49
N PHE A 71 4.61 -5.40 -6.13
CA PHE A 71 5.72 -5.64 -7.03
C PHE A 71 6.08 -7.12 -7.17
N LEU A 72 5.21 -8.03 -6.74
CA LEU A 72 5.47 -9.48 -6.77
C LEU A 72 5.93 -10.02 -8.15
N LYS A 73 5.49 -9.38 -9.24
CA LYS A 73 5.86 -9.75 -10.62
C LYS A 73 7.11 -9.04 -11.16
N ARG A 74 7.67 -8.08 -10.43
CA ARG A 74 8.85 -7.28 -10.80
C ARG A 74 10.07 -7.81 -10.04
N THR A 75 10.76 -8.78 -10.61
CA THR A 75 11.95 -9.41 -10.01
C THR A 75 13.18 -8.52 -10.02
N ASP A 76 13.13 -7.41 -10.74
CA ASP A 76 14.20 -6.42 -10.85
C ASP A 76 14.15 -5.36 -9.74
N ILE A 77 13.07 -5.31 -8.95
CA ILE A 77 12.96 -4.39 -7.81
C ILE A 77 13.55 -5.05 -6.57
N VAL A 78 14.39 -4.33 -5.84
CA VAL A 78 15.03 -4.81 -4.61
C VAL A 78 14.80 -3.85 -3.46
N PHE A 79 14.62 -4.39 -2.26
CA PHE A 79 14.59 -3.60 -1.02
C PHE A 79 15.99 -3.54 -0.43
N VAL A 80 16.45 -2.34 -0.09
CA VAL A 80 17.77 -2.09 0.49
C VAL A 80 17.67 -1.73 1.96
N ALA A 81 18.74 -1.98 2.72
CA ALA A 81 18.80 -1.71 4.15
C ALA A 81 19.27 -0.28 4.49
N ASP A 82 19.93 0.41 3.55
CA ASP A 82 20.46 1.77 3.72
C ASP A 82 19.83 2.73 2.71
N GLU A 83 19.45 3.93 3.16
CA GLU A 83 18.91 5.01 2.33
C GLU A 83 19.92 5.45 1.26
N ALA A 84 21.23 5.39 1.56
CA ALA A 84 22.29 5.77 0.63
C ALA A 84 22.36 4.88 -0.62
N GLU A 85 21.84 3.65 -0.55
CA GLU A 85 21.79 2.72 -1.68
C GLU A 85 20.49 2.80 -2.48
N ALA A 86 19.55 3.66 -2.06
CA ALA A 86 18.22 3.72 -2.62
C ALA A 86 18.16 4.62 -3.86
N THR A 87 17.39 4.18 -4.86
CA THR A 87 16.94 5.07 -5.94
C THR A 87 15.62 5.74 -5.57
N THR A 88 14.81 5.07 -4.76
CA THR A 88 13.48 5.52 -4.36
C THR A 88 13.25 5.24 -2.88
N VAL A 89 12.70 6.24 -2.19
CA VAL A 89 12.37 6.16 -0.76
C VAL A 89 10.86 6.22 -0.57
N PHE A 90 10.32 5.24 0.15
CA PHE A 90 8.94 5.29 0.63
C PHE A 90 8.94 5.50 2.15
N SER A 91 8.21 6.51 2.63
CA SER A 91 8.11 6.78 4.07
C SER A 91 6.81 6.23 4.66
N ALA A 92 6.94 5.39 5.69
CA ALA A 92 5.85 4.88 6.49
C ALA A 92 5.32 5.91 7.51
N GLU A 93 6.07 6.98 7.78
CA GLU A 93 5.68 8.06 8.72
C GLU A 93 4.41 8.80 8.27
N THR A 94 4.13 8.76 6.96
CA THR A 94 2.93 9.37 6.37
C THR A 94 1.68 8.50 6.50
N LEU A 95 1.82 7.26 6.99
CA LEU A 95 0.69 6.38 7.27
C LEU A 95 0.09 6.79 8.62
N ASP A 96 -1.15 7.27 8.58
CA ASP A 96 -1.88 7.63 9.79
C ASP A 96 -2.43 6.39 10.51
N ASP A 97 -2.51 6.50 11.84
CA ASP A 97 -3.17 5.48 12.66
C ASP A 97 -4.69 5.46 12.41
N ALA A 98 -5.24 6.52 11.83
CA ALA A 98 -6.65 6.59 11.44
C ALA A 98 -6.98 5.56 10.33
N ALA A 99 -6.03 5.26 9.43
CA ALA A 99 -6.16 4.15 8.48
C ALA A 99 -6.02 2.78 9.15
N CYS A 100 -5.31 2.69 10.28
CA CYS A 100 -5.12 1.46 11.05
C CYS A 100 -6.23 1.21 12.09
N GLY A 101 -6.96 2.25 12.52
CA GLY A 101 -8.06 2.21 13.48
C GLY A 101 -9.43 1.79 12.92
N LEU A 102 -9.43 1.09 11.78
CA LEU A 102 -10.61 0.44 11.20
C LEU A 102 -10.79 -1.02 11.70
N LEU A 103 -10.38 -1.27 12.95
CA LEU A 103 -10.75 -2.46 13.72
C LEU A 103 -11.68 -2.04 14.86
#